data_AF-A0A2T2S8G8-F1
#
_entry.id   AF-A0A2T2S8G8-F1
#
_cell.length_a   1.000
_cell.length_b   1.000
_cell.length_c   1.000
_cell.angle_alpha   90.00
_cell.angle_beta   90.00
_cell.angle_gamma   90.00
#
_symmetry.space_group_name_H-M   'P 1'
#
loop_
_entity.id
_entity.type
_entity.pdbx_description
1 polymer ?
#
loop_
_entity_poly.entity_id
_entity_poly.type
_entity_poly.pdbx_seq_one_letter_code
_entity_poly.pdbx_strand_id
1 'polypeptide(L)'
;TGGTGYRLDHVAGRSVVDSRPFQIFEGSNDVLYQQISESVLKSMRDLEEKNLYTFLSNYEPTARAADYFQDTLNFEVDLSLPQRKLVALGRILGRVISMELTIELGDRGFRSDLISNCLQVFRKDVDGRVTSYRNPELTDVVEDYMEGSAWLDYVNT
;
A
#
# COMPACT_ATOMS: atom_id res chain seq x y z
N THR A 1 -22.90 2.55 -14.75
CA THR A 1 -21.85 2.06 -15.66
C THR A 1 -21.85 0.54 -15.60
N GLY A 2 -22.59 -0.11 -16.52
CA GLY A 2 -22.65 -1.57 -16.64
C GLY A 2 -21.94 -2.03 -17.91
N GLY A 3 -22.43 -3.08 -18.58
CA GLY A 3 -21.85 -3.61 -19.83
C GLY A 3 -21.67 -2.57 -20.96
N THR A 4 -22.42 -1.47 -20.96
CA THR A 4 -22.25 -0.33 -21.89
C THR A 4 -20.90 0.38 -21.76
N GLY A 5 -20.27 0.34 -20.59
CA GLY A 5 -18.95 0.93 -20.36
C GLY A 5 -17.78 0.15 -20.98
N TYR A 6 -18.00 -1.10 -21.41
CA TYR A 6 -16.99 -1.94 -22.08
C TYR A 6 -16.85 -1.65 -23.58
N ARG A 7 -17.76 -0.85 -24.16
CA ARG A 7 -17.68 -0.50 -25.57
C ARG A 7 -16.55 0.52 -25.79
N LEU A 8 -15.72 0.28 -26.80
CA LEU A 8 -14.55 1.11 -27.13
C LEU A 8 -14.95 2.55 -27.53
N ASP A 9 -16.18 2.77 -27.98
CA ASP A 9 -16.73 4.08 -28.34
C ASP A 9 -17.25 4.88 -27.13
N HIS A 10 -17.52 4.21 -26.01
CA HIS A 10 -18.05 4.82 -24.80
C HIS A 10 -16.96 5.58 -24.03
N VAL A 11 -17.31 6.75 -23.48
CA VAL A 11 -16.35 7.61 -22.75
C VAL A 11 -15.63 6.84 -21.64
N ALA A 12 -16.34 6.02 -20.87
CA ALA A 12 -15.74 5.18 -19.84
C ALA A 12 -14.71 4.16 -20.38
N GLY A 13 -14.97 3.55 -21.55
CA GLY A 13 -14.05 2.59 -22.17
C GLY A 13 -12.78 3.29 -22.68
N ARG A 14 -12.95 4.47 -23.33
CA ARG A 14 -11.83 5.31 -23.76
C ARG A 14 -11.01 5.83 -22.58
N SER A 15 -11.65 6.33 -21.54
CA SER A 15 -10.95 6.80 -20.33
C SER A 15 -10.10 5.71 -19.68
N VAL A 16 -10.54 4.44 -19.69
CA VAL A 16 -9.74 3.32 -19.17
C VAL A 16 -8.52 3.05 -20.05
N VAL A 17 -8.68 3.01 -21.37
CA VAL A 17 -7.57 2.77 -22.31
C VAL A 17 -6.57 3.93 -22.26
N ASP A 18 -7.06 5.17 -22.23
CA ASP A 18 -6.22 6.38 -22.20
C ASP A 18 -5.51 6.54 -20.84
N SER A 19 -6.07 6.00 -19.76
CA SER A 19 -5.45 6.10 -18.43
C SER A 19 -4.35 5.07 -18.16
N ARG A 20 -4.37 3.93 -18.86
CA ARG A 20 -3.41 2.82 -18.68
C ARG A 20 -1.95 3.20 -18.99
N PRO A 21 -1.66 3.95 -20.07
CA PRO A 21 -0.33 4.48 -20.36
C PRO A 21 0.31 5.24 -19.19
N PHE A 22 -0.46 6.01 -18.40
CA PHE A 22 0.09 6.79 -17.28
C PHE A 22 0.66 5.94 -16.14
N GLN A 23 0.40 4.63 -16.11
CA GLN A 23 1.01 3.72 -15.14
C GLN A 23 2.40 3.21 -15.56
N ILE A 24 2.84 3.53 -16.79
CA ILE A 24 4.04 2.96 -17.43
C ILE A 24 5.02 4.06 -17.86
N PHE A 25 4.54 5.16 -18.47
CA PHE A 25 5.40 6.06 -19.23
C PHE A 25 6.21 7.10 -18.41
N GLU A 26 5.92 7.32 -17.13
CA GLU A 26 6.68 8.23 -16.25
C GLU A 26 7.47 7.50 -15.15
N GLY A 27 7.68 6.19 -15.36
CA GLY A 27 8.10 5.23 -14.35
C GLY A 27 6.94 4.29 -14.04
N SER A 28 7.22 2.99 -13.87
CA SER A 28 6.17 2.10 -13.39
C SER A 28 5.74 2.56 -12.00
N ASN A 29 4.48 2.33 -11.64
CA ASN A 29 4.00 2.62 -10.28
C ASN A 29 4.95 2.08 -9.19
N ASP A 30 5.60 0.94 -9.44
CA ASP A 30 6.55 0.33 -8.51
C ASP A 30 7.83 1.16 -8.35
N VAL A 31 8.33 1.80 -9.41
CA VAL A 31 9.47 2.73 -9.32
C VAL A 31 9.10 3.94 -8.46
N LEU A 32 7.90 4.50 -8.66
CA LEU A 32 7.43 5.63 -7.84
C LEU A 32 7.29 5.24 -6.36
N TYR A 33 6.71 4.07 -6.07
CA TYR A 33 6.63 3.57 -4.70
C TYR A 33 8.01 3.33 -4.09
N GLN A 34 8.95 2.76 -4.84
CA GLN A 34 10.32 2.61 -4.38
C GLN A 34 10.96 3.97 -4.03
N GLN A 35 10.80 4.98 -4.89
CA GLN A 35 11.33 6.33 -4.65
C GLN A 35 10.72 6.99 -3.41
N ILE A 36 9.42 6.80 -3.17
CA ILE A 36 8.75 7.26 -1.94
C ILE A 36 9.43 6.65 -0.71
N SER A 37 9.62 5.32 -0.70
CA SER A 37 10.31 4.64 0.40
C SER A 37 11.73 5.13 0.58
N GLU A 38 12.51 5.24 -0.50
CA GLU A 38 13.91 5.69 -0.42
C GLU A 38 14.02 7.10 0.15
N SER A 39 13.13 8.01 -0.27
CA SER A 39 13.07 9.39 0.25
C SER A 39 12.76 9.43 1.76
N VAL A 40 11.76 8.67 2.20
CA VAL A 40 11.38 8.58 3.62
C VAL A 40 12.48 7.92 4.44
N LEU A 41 13.04 6.79 3.99
CA LEU A 41 14.11 6.08 4.70
C LEU A 41 15.41 6.89 4.76
N LYS A 42 15.67 7.74 3.75
CA LYS A 42 16.78 8.69 3.81
C LYS A 42 16.54 9.72 4.91
N SER A 43 15.34 10.31 4.97
CA SER A 43 14.99 11.28 6.02
C SER A 43 15.03 10.66 7.42
N MET A 44 14.60 9.40 7.56
CA MET A 44 14.74 8.62 8.80
C MET A 44 16.22 8.45 9.21
N ARG A 45 17.12 8.12 8.26
CA ARG A 45 18.56 8.04 8.52
C ARG A 45 19.14 9.36 8.99
N ASP A 46 18.77 10.45 8.32
CA ASP A 46 19.29 11.79 8.62
C ASP A 46 18.88 12.25 10.04
N LEU A 47 17.75 11.76 10.55
CA LEU A 47 17.25 12.02 11.91
C LEU A 47 17.60 10.93 12.93
N GLU A 48 18.34 9.89 12.51
CA GLU A 48 18.66 8.69 13.32
C GLU A 48 17.42 7.98 13.92
N GLU A 49 16.24 8.15 13.32
CA GLU A 49 15.00 7.52 13.76
C GLU A 49 14.79 6.19 13.03
N LYS A 50 14.55 5.12 13.80
CA LYS A 50 14.34 3.77 13.27
C LYS A 50 12.89 3.33 13.31
N ASN A 51 12.11 3.87 14.25
CA ASN A 51 10.71 3.55 14.42
C ASN A 51 9.86 4.33 13.40
N LEU A 52 9.12 3.59 12.59
CA LEU A 52 8.33 4.16 11.50
C LEU A 52 7.21 5.06 12.02
N TYR A 53 6.46 4.63 13.04
CA TYR A 53 5.39 5.44 13.62
C TYR A 53 5.92 6.74 14.23
N THR A 54 7.00 6.66 15.02
CA THR A 54 7.63 7.84 15.62
C THR A 54 8.07 8.84 14.55
N PHE A 55 8.70 8.37 13.48
CA PHE A 55 9.09 9.24 12.36
C PHE A 55 7.86 9.88 11.71
N LEU A 56 6.86 9.08 11.31
CA LEU A 56 5.69 9.57 10.57
C LEU A 56 4.84 10.55 11.38
N SER A 57 4.77 10.36 12.71
CA SER A 57 4.06 11.28 13.60
C SER A 57 4.72 12.67 13.68
N ASN A 58 6.02 12.75 13.37
CA ASN A 58 6.80 13.99 13.35
C ASN A 58 7.12 14.48 11.93
N TYR A 59 6.63 13.78 10.90
CA TYR A 59 6.86 14.12 9.51
C TYR A 59 5.61 14.81 8.96
N GLU A 60 5.73 16.10 8.62
CA GLU A 60 4.60 16.97 8.26
C GLU A 60 3.64 16.35 7.21
N PRO A 61 4.12 15.70 6.13
CA PRO A 61 3.26 15.07 5.13
C PRO A 61 2.42 13.88 5.63
N THR A 62 2.60 13.45 6.89
CA THR A 62 1.91 12.29 7.47
C THR A 62 1.47 12.50 8.92
N ALA A 63 1.71 13.65 9.53
CA ALA A 63 1.64 13.83 10.98
C ALA A 63 0.25 13.51 11.56
N ARG A 64 -0.84 13.95 10.90
CA ARG A 64 -2.21 13.68 11.36
C ARG A 64 -2.69 12.30 10.93
N ALA A 65 -2.27 11.85 9.76
CA ALA A 65 -2.57 10.51 9.28
C ALA A 65 -1.95 9.41 10.17
N ALA A 66 -0.76 9.65 10.73
CA ALA A 66 -0.04 8.69 11.56
C ALA A 66 -0.83 8.24 12.79
N ASP A 67 -1.64 9.12 13.40
CA ASP A 67 -2.48 8.82 14.57
C ASP A 67 -3.43 7.63 14.36
N TYR A 68 -3.85 7.39 13.11
CA TYR A 68 -4.74 6.28 12.76
C TYR A 68 -4.04 4.91 12.74
N PHE A 69 -2.71 4.91 12.84
CA PHE A 69 -1.86 3.76 12.54
C PHE A 69 -0.87 3.43 13.65
N GLN A 70 -1.03 3.97 14.87
CA GLN A 70 -0.12 3.69 15.98
C GLN A 70 0.11 2.19 16.18
N ASP A 71 -0.94 1.38 16.24
CA ASP A 71 -0.80 -0.06 16.46
C ASP A 71 -0.15 -0.79 15.26
N THR A 72 -0.41 -0.30 14.06
CA THR A 72 -0.03 -0.97 12.81
C THR A 72 1.41 -0.62 12.39
N LEU A 73 1.79 0.65 12.49
CA LEU A 73 3.07 1.19 12.00
C LEU A 73 4.13 1.36 13.08
N ASN A 74 3.83 1.06 14.34
CA ASN A 74 4.81 1.10 15.43
C ASN A 74 5.73 -0.12 15.40
N PHE A 75 6.73 -0.05 14.53
CA PHE A 75 7.83 -1.01 14.43
C PHE A 75 9.09 -0.35 13.87
N GLU A 76 10.24 -0.96 14.15
CA GLU A 76 11.51 -0.53 13.56
C GLU A 76 11.65 -1.02 12.13
N VAL A 77 12.14 -0.14 11.25
CA VAL A 77 12.41 -0.48 9.86
C VAL A 77 13.91 -0.68 9.67
N ASP A 78 14.29 -1.82 9.09
CA ASP A 78 15.65 -2.01 8.58
C ASP A 78 15.88 -1.02 7.43
N LEU A 79 16.92 -0.21 7.52
CA LEU A 79 17.24 0.80 6.52
C LEU A 79 17.91 0.18 5.28
N SER A 80 18.18 -1.13 5.27
CA SER A 80 18.76 -1.88 4.14
C SER A 80 17.76 -2.86 3.52
N LEU A 81 16.61 -2.35 3.03
CA LEU A 81 15.56 -3.20 2.46
C LEU A 81 15.87 -3.67 1.02
N PRO A 82 15.53 -4.92 0.67
CA PRO A 82 15.51 -5.34 -0.73
C PRO A 82 14.40 -4.62 -1.50
N GLN A 83 14.55 -4.50 -2.82
CA GLN A 83 13.64 -3.73 -3.70
C GLN A 83 12.16 -4.08 -3.50
N ARG A 84 11.81 -5.37 -3.38
CA ARG A 84 10.43 -5.80 -3.14
C ARG A 84 9.83 -5.18 -1.87
N LYS A 85 10.62 -5.10 -0.79
CA LYS A 85 10.18 -4.46 0.46
C LYS A 85 10.13 -2.94 0.34
N LEU A 86 11.01 -2.32 -0.45
CA LEU A 86 10.92 -0.89 -0.75
C LEU A 86 9.63 -0.54 -1.49
N VAL A 87 9.25 -1.32 -2.51
CA VAL A 87 7.98 -1.12 -3.23
C VAL A 87 6.78 -1.32 -2.29
N ALA A 88 6.79 -2.37 -1.48
CA ALA A 88 5.71 -2.65 -0.53
C ALA A 88 5.55 -1.53 0.53
N LEU A 89 6.67 -1.08 1.10
CA LEU A 89 6.68 0.05 2.03
C LEU A 89 6.20 1.34 1.35
N GLY A 90 6.55 1.53 0.07
CA GLY A 90 6.19 2.74 -0.67
C GLY A 90 4.70 2.84 -0.92
N ARG A 91 4.05 1.70 -1.17
CA ARG A 91 2.58 1.61 -1.26
C ARG A 91 1.90 1.95 0.06
N ILE A 92 2.48 1.52 1.19
CA ILE A 92 1.99 1.86 2.53
C ILE A 92 2.13 3.38 2.76
N LEU A 93 3.33 3.92 2.58
CA LEU A 93 3.64 5.33 2.78
C LEU A 93 2.82 6.25 1.87
N GLY A 94 2.70 5.91 0.59
CA GLY A 94 1.89 6.68 -0.36
C GLY A 94 0.42 6.74 0.06
N ARG A 95 -0.11 5.68 0.68
CA ARG A 95 -1.47 5.67 1.22
C ARG A 95 -1.60 6.54 2.48
N VAL A 96 -0.62 6.52 3.38
CA VAL A 96 -0.59 7.39 4.56
C VAL A 96 -0.53 8.87 4.13
N ILE A 97 0.32 9.23 3.18
CA ILE A 97 0.40 10.59 2.62
C ILE A 97 -0.94 10.98 1.96
N SER A 98 -1.55 10.07 1.20
CA SER A 98 -2.89 10.33 0.60
C SER A 98 -3.96 10.55 1.65
N MET A 99 -3.83 9.91 2.81
CA MET A 99 -4.73 10.09 3.95
C MET A 99 -4.58 11.47 4.57
N GLU A 100 -3.36 11.98 4.70
CA GLU A 100 -3.07 13.35 5.15
C GLU A 100 -3.76 14.39 4.24
N LEU A 101 -3.61 14.23 2.92
CA LEU A 101 -4.28 15.10 1.92
C LEU A 101 -5.80 15.01 2.00
N THR A 102 -6.34 13.83 2.36
CA THR A 102 -7.78 13.63 2.53
C THR A 102 -8.30 14.31 3.80
N ILE A 103 -7.51 14.30 4.88
CA ILE A 103 -7.81 15.06 6.11
C ILE A 103 -7.85 16.55 5.78
N GLU A 104 -6.83 17.05 5.06
CA GLU A 104 -6.77 18.46 4.64
C GLU A 104 -7.97 18.86 3.76
N LEU A 105 -8.41 17.99 2.86
CA LEU A 105 -9.62 18.23 2.06
C LEU A 105 -10.88 18.36 2.95
N GLY A 106 -10.95 17.58 4.04
CA GLY A 106 -11.99 17.71 5.06
C GLY A 106 -11.93 19.06 5.78
N ASP A 107 -10.74 19.51 6.18
CA ASP A 107 -10.55 20.81 6.84
C ASP A 107 -10.98 21.98 5.95
N ARG A 108 -10.84 21.84 4.63
CA ARG A 108 -11.32 22.80 3.63
C ARG A 108 -12.85 22.79 3.45
N GLY A 109 -13.57 21.97 4.21
CA GLY A 109 -15.04 21.94 4.23
C GLY A 109 -15.68 20.92 3.31
N PHE A 110 -14.93 19.93 2.79
CA PHE A 110 -15.54 18.83 2.07
C PHE A 110 -16.41 17.96 2.99
N ARG A 111 -17.38 17.23 2.40
CA ARG A 111 -18.40 16.48 3.13
C ARG A 111 -17.76 15.46 4.09
N SER A 112 -17.98 15.64 5.40
CA SER A 112 -17.29 14.91 6.46
C SER A 112 -17.61 13.41 6.50
N ASP A 113 -18.81 13.00 6.08
CA ASP A 113 -19.21 11.60 5.96
C ASP A 113 -18.38 10.85 4.89
N LEU A 114 -18.12 11.50 3.75
CA LEU A 114 -17.29 10.96 2.68
C LEU A 114 -15.82 10.89 3.09
N ILE A 115 -15.33 11.93 3.78
CA ILE A 115 -13.99 11.91 4.37
C ILE A 115 -13.85 10.74 5.33
N SER A 116 -14.73 10.62 6.32
CA SER A 116 -14.71 9.53 7.31
C SER A 116 -14.71 8.14 6.64
N ASN A 117 -15.57 7.93 5.64
CA ASN A 117 -15.59 6.66 4.91
C ASN A 117 -14.28 6.40 4.16
N CYS A 118 -13.70 7.42 3.52
CA CYS A 118 -12.42 7.31 2.82
C CYS A 118 -11.28 6.94 3.79
N LEU A 119 -11.23 7.62 4.95
CA LEU A 119 -10.25 7.35 6.01
C LEU A 119 -10.36 5.90 6.53
N GLN A 120 -11.57 5.38 6.71
CA GLN A 120 -11.78 3.98 7.10
C GLN A 120 -11.30 2.99 6.04
N VAL A 121 -11.54 3.28 4.75
CA VAL A 121 -11.04 2.45 3.64
C VAL A 121 -9.51 2.47 3.61
N PHE A 122 -8.90 3.64 3.78
CA PHE A 122 -7.44 3.79 3.80
C PHE A 122 -6.83 3.03 4.97
N ARG A 123 -7.46 3.09 6.15
CA ARG A 123 -7.00 2.35 7.33
C ARG A 123 -6.92 0.85 7.06
N LYS A 124 -8.02 0.25 6.60
CA LYS A 124 -8.08 -1.19 6.26
C LYS A 124 -7.06 -1.58 5.18
N ASP A 125 -6.87 -0.72 4.19
CA ASP A 125 -5.95 -0.92 3.06
C ASP A 125 -4.48 -0.96 3.53
N VAL A 126 -4.11 -0.07 4.46
CA VAL A 126 -2.77 -0.03 5.08
C VAL A 126 -2.58 -1.22 6.02
N ASP A 127 -3.54 -1.52 6.90
CA ASP A 127 -3.46 -2.64 7.85
C ASP A 127 -3.20 -3.98 7.12
N GLY A 128 -3.91 -4.20 6.01
CA GLY A 128 -3.70 -5.39 5.16
C GLY A 128 -2.30 -5.44 4.55
N ARG A 129 -1.79 -4.31 4.02
CA ARG A 129 -0.44 -4.25 3.41
C ARG A 129 0.67 -4.43 4.42
N VAL A 130 0.54 -3.84 5.60
CA VAL A 130 1.55 -3.94 6.66
C VAL A 130 1.68 -5.37 7.13
N THR A 131 0.55 -6.10 7.23
CA THR A 131 0.57 -7.54 7.54
C THR A 131 1.43 -8.31 6.53
N SER A 132 1.22 -8.10 5.23
CA SER A 132 2.05 -8.74 4.18
C SER A 132 3.50 -8.26 4.16
N TYR A 133 3.75 -7.00 4.53
CA TYR A 133 5.10 -6.43 4.60
C TYR A 133 5.93 -7.05 5.75
N ARG A 134 5.30 -7.23 6.92
CA ARG A 134 5.93 -7.76 8.14
C ARG A 134 6.08 -9.28 8.11
N ASN A 135 5.15 -9.98 7.46
CA ASN A 135 5.16 -11.44 7.34
C ASN A 135 5.51 -11.84 5.91
N PRO A 136 6.80 -11.85 5.53
CA PRO A 136 7.21 -12.17 4.18
C PRO A 136 7.22 -13.67 3.91
N GLU A 137 6.62 -14.53 4.76
CA GLU A 137 6.66 -15.99 4.61
C GLU A 137 6.42 -16.35 3.15
N LEU A 138 7.52 -16.75 2.51
CA LEU A 138 7.50 -17.27 1.17
C LEU A 138 7.02 -18.68 1.36
N THR A 139 5.83 -19.01 0.85
CA THR A 139 5.53 -20.39 0.54
C THR A 139 6.61 -20.85 -0.43
N ASP A 140 7.50 -21.72 0.05
CA ASP A 140 8.51 -22.32 -0.79
C ASP A 140 7.82 -23.19 -1.85
N VAL A 141 8.43 -23.25 -3.03
CA VAL A 141 7.98 -24.18 -4.07
C VAL A 141 8.28 -25.58 -3.58
N VAL A 142 7.24 -26.39 -3.39
CA VAL A 142 7.38 -27.80 -3.05
C VAL A 142 7.72 -28.56 -4.34
N GLU A 143 8.99 -28.89 -4.51
CA GLU A 143 9.45 -29.82 -5.55
C GLU A 143 9.05 -31.25 -5.17
N ASP A 144 8.86 -32.12 -6.17
CA ASP A 144 8.44 -33.53 -5.97
C ASP A 144 7.14 -33.72 -5.16
N TYR A 145 6.22 -32.74 -5.20
CA TYR A 145 5.00 -32.72 -4.40
C TYR A 145 4.04 -33.90 -4.63
N MET A 146 4.21 -34.68 -5.71
CA MET A 146 3.28 -35.75 -6.08
C MET A 146 3.20 -36.86 -5.04
N GLU A 147 4.32 -37.20 -4.39
CA GLU A 147 4.35 -38.25 -3.37
C GLU A 147 3.56 -37.83 -2.11
N GLY A 148 2.57 -38.64 -1.70
CA GLY A 148 1.74 -38.37 -0.52
C GLY A 148 0.73 -37.22 -0.65
N SER A 149 0.58 -36.62 -1.84
CA SER A 149 -0.36 -35.51 -2.11
C SER A 149 -1.81 -35.92 -2.35
N ALA A 150 -2.08 -37.21 -2.53
CA ALA A 150 -3.41 -37.70 -2.84
C ALA A 150 -4.31 -37.61 -1.60
N TRP A 151 -5.08 -36.52 -1.50
CA TRP A 151 -6.02 -36.32 -0.39
C TRP A 151 -7.06 -37.46 -0.26
N LEU A 152 -7.32 -38.18 -1.37
CA LEU A 152 -8.24 -39.31 -1.41
C LEU A 152 -7.78 -40.48 -0.53
N ASP A 153 -6.48 -40.63 -0.28
CA ASP A 153 -5.90 -41.66 0.59
C ASP A 153 -6.37 -41.51 2.06
N TYR A 154 -6.93 -40.36 2.42
CA TYR A 154 -7.40 -40.01 3.77
C TYR A 154 -8.91 -39.99 3.91
N VAL A 155 -9.65 -40.36 2.86
CA VAL A 155 -11.11 -40.46 2.89
C VAL A 155 -11.49 -41.91 3.13
N ASN A 156 -11.87 -42.26 4.37
CA ASN A 156 -12.45 -43.58 4.66
C ASN A 156 -13.76 -43.74 3.87
N THR A 157 -13.84 -44.80 3.06
CA THR A 157 -15.09 -45.28 2.44
C THR A 157 -15.74 -46.33 3.33
#